data_AF-A0AAW8BGN4-F1
#
_entry.id   AF-A0AAW8BGN4-F1
#
_cell.length_a   1.000
_cell.length_b   1.000
_cell.length_c   1.000
_cell.angle_alpha   90.00
_cell.angle_beta   90.00
_cell.angle_gamma   90.00
#
_symmetry.space_group_name_H-M   'P 1'
#
loop_
_entity.id
_entity.type
_entity.pdbx_description
1 polymer ?
#
loop_
_entity_poly.entity_id
_entity_poly.type
_entity_poly.pdbx_seq_one_letter_code
_entity_poly.pdbx_strand_id
1 'polypeptide(L)'
;MDDDLVQPPEAVLIEDLRQAFPKKERAVSRFAKLASISEGRWRQIAKGYQQATRDTRVPVVAPADTLARMARAVGATPDQLRSTGRDDAADELERMMTVREAAQYVRDGGTLRTGGMPEGLGKNLAKLFPPEVNEPPAPAEYTISDEKAVIESGWSTATDLAAAVLGQSEPSEELLAASRRVVFDISAYLIIRILESGFAPQLESWLARIYSEREKLYRQLSTGEPNFPWAKEAFADATEAASEVVREWGHIGRGPEHAPHSAPDQSNPWWDDLGRYSTAAREEDYAKEDET
;
A
#
# COMPACT_ATOMS: atom_id res chain seq x y z
N MET A 1 -20.54 -43.88 10.20
CA MET A 1 -21.26 -42.74 10.78
C MET A 1 -20.75 -41.54 10.03
N ASP A 2 -21.49 -41.13 9.00
CA ASP A 2 -21.23 -39.87 8.31
C ASP A 2 -21.63 -38.77 9.28
N ASP A 3 -20.64 -38.18 9.93
CA ASP A 3 -20.83 -36.96 10.69
C ASP A 3 -21.18 -35.87 9.66
N ASP A 4 -22.47 -35.53 9.58
CA ASP A 4 -22.95 -34.50 8.66
C ASP A 4 -22.22 -33.20 9.01
N LEU A 5 -21.18 -32.88 8.25
CA LEU A 5 -20.42 -31.65 8.41
C LEU A 5 -21.34 -30.49 8.04
N VAL A 6 -22.07 -30.00 9.04
CA VAL A 6 -22.91 -28.82 8.95
C VAL A 6 -22.01 -27.62 8.68
N GLN A 7 -22.40 -26.81 7.71
CA GLN A 7 -21.72 -25.58 7.39
C GLN A 7 -21.67 -24.67 8.63
N PRO A 8 -20.49 -24.16 9.04
CA PRO A 8 -20.37 -23.27 10.19
C PRO A 8 -21.23 -22.00 10.02
N PRO A 9 -21.82 -21.44 11.10
CA PRO A 9 -22.69 -20.26 11.02
C PRO A 9 -22.04 -19.07 10.31
N GLU A 10 -20.75 -18.82 10.52
CA GLU A 10 -20.01 -17.77 9.82
C GLU A 10 -19.94 -18.02 8.31
N ALA A 11 -19.83 -19.28 7.89
CA ALA A 11 -19.73 -19.64 6.50
C ALA A 11 -21.10 -19.52 5.79
N VAL A 12 -22.19 -19.81 6.51
CA VAL A 12 -23.57 -19.53 6.07
C VAL A 12 -23.76 -18.03 5.84
N LEU A 13 -23.41 -17.20 6.83
CA LEU A 13 -23.49 -15.74 6.74
C LEU A 13 -22.77 -15.20 5.49
N ILE A 14 -21.50 -15.60 5.30
CA ILE A 14 -20.71 -15.15 4.14
C ILE A 14 -21.40 -15.51 2.83
N GLU A 15 -21.96 -16.72 2.76
CA GLU A 15 -22.54 -17.22 1.52
C GLU A 15 -23.91 -16.62 1.23
N ASP A 16 -24.72 -16.38 2.24
CA ASP A 16 -25.99 -15.66 2.12
C ASP A 16 -25.76 -14.22 1.62
N LEU A 17 -24.79 -13.52 2.21
CA LEU A 17 -24.41 -12.17 1.77
C LEU A 17 -23.87 -12.17 0.33
N ARG A 18 -23.03 -13.15 -0.05
CA ARG A 18 -22.56 -13.28 -1.43
C ARG A 18 -23.72 -13.52 -2.40
N GLN A 19 -24.67 -14.38 -2.03
CA GLN A 19 -25.80 -14.75 -2.89
C GLN A 19 -26.80 -13.60 -3.08
N ALA A 20 -26.84 -12.63 -2.16
CA ALA A 20 -27.64 -11.41 -2.28
C ALA A 20 -27.16 -10.47 -3.40
N PHE A 21 -25.92 -10.60 -3.89
CA PHE A 21 -25.43 -9.84 -5.03
C PHE A 21 -26.12 -10.28 -6.35
N PRO A 22 -26.26 -9.38 -7.34
CA PRO A 22 -26.77 -9.74 -8.66
C PRO A 22 -26.02 -10.93 -9.28
N LYS A 23 -26.72 -11.76 -10.08
CA LYS A 23 -26.16 -12.99 -10.66
C LYS A 23 -24.81 -12.80 -11.38
N LYS A 24 -24.63 -11.66 -12.05
CA LYS A 24 -23.40 -11.28 -12.76
C LYS A 24 -22.21 -10.93 -11.84
N GLU A 25 -22.50 -10.55 -10.60
CA GLU A 25 -21.51 -10.09 -9.61
C GLU A 25 -21.23 -11.12 -8.53
N ARG A 26 -22.15 -12.05 -8.27
CA ARG A 26 -22.01 -13.05 -7.21
C ARG A 26 -20.96 -14.16 -7.47
N ALA A 27 -20.14 -14.08 -8.51
CA ALA A 27 -19.16 -15.13 -8.82
C ALA A 27 -18.11 -15.29 -7.72
N VAL A 28 -17.85 -16.52 -7.27
CA VAL A 28 -16.91 -16.81 -6.16
C VAL A 28 -15.50 -16.28 -6.43
N SER A 29 -15.01 -16.42 -7.66
CA SER A 29 -13.69 -15.93 -8.09
C SER A 29 -13.48 -14.44 -7.81
N ARG A 30 -14.53 -13.62 -7.96
CA ARG A 30 -14.49 -12.19 -7.67
C ARG A 30 -14.24 -11.93 -6.19
N PHE A 31 -15.00 -12.57 -5.31
CA PHE A 31 -14.87 -12.37 -3.85
C PHE A 31 -13.59 -12.98 -3.29
N ALA A 32 -13.16 -14.13 -3.82
CA ALA A 32 -11.88 -14.72 -3.49
C ALA A 32 -10.71 -13.75 -3.80
N LYS A 33 -10.75 -13.09 -4.96
CA LYS A 33 -9.79 -12.05 -5.32
C LYS A 33 -9.83 -10.84 -4.37
N LEU A 34 -11.03 -10.35 -4.01
CA LEU A 34 -11.19 -9.24 -3.05
C LEU A 34 -10.70 -9.58 -1.64
N ALA A 35 -10.78 -10.85 -1.26
CA ALA A 35 -10.30 -11.37 0.01
C ALA A 35 -8.83 -11.83 -0.02
N SER A 36 -8.15 -11.67 -1.16
CA SER A 36 -6.76 -12.11 -1.38
C SER A 36 -6.53 -13.60 -1.06
N ILE A 37 -7.47 -14.47 -1.44
CA ILE A 37 -7.34 -15.93 -1.32
C ILE A 37 -7.70 -16.64 -2.63
N SER A 38 -7.29 -17.90 -2.77
CA SER A 38 -7.68 -18.69 -3.93
C SER A 38 -9.18 -19.05 -3.90
N GLU A 39 -9.78 -19.20 -5.08
CA GLU A 39 -11.18 -19.65 -5.19
C GLU A 39 -11.40 -21.01 -4.51
N GLY A 40 -10.44 -21.93 -4.65
CA GLY A 40 -10.49 -23.23 -3.99
C GLY A 40 -10.54 -23.09 -2.46
N ARG A 41 -9.71 -22.22 -1.89
CA ARG A 41 -9.70 -21.94 -0.45
C ARG A 41 -11.00 -21.30 0.02
N TRP A 42 -11.55 -20.35 -0.74
CA TRP A 42 -12.87 -19.78 -0.47
C TRP A 42 -13.93 -20.87 -0.35
N ARG A 43 -14.01 -21.77 -1.33
CA ARG A 43 -15.00 -22.85 -1.35
C ARG A 43 -14.86 -23.82 -0.19
N GLN A 44 -13.63 -24.12 0.23
CA GLN A 44 -13.38 -24.98 1.39
C GLN A 44 -13.89 -24.33 2.68
N ILE A 45 -13.57 -23.06 2.90
CA ILE A 45 -14.02 -22.30 4.07
C ILE A 45 -15.55 -22.15 4.05
N ALA A 46 -16.12 -21.75 2.91
CA ALA A 46 -17.55 -21.60 2.74
C ALA A 46 -18.30 -22.90 2.99
N LYS A 47 -17.74 -24.07 2.64
CA LYS A 47 -18.36 -25.37 2.96
C LYS A 47 -18.13 -25.83 4.40
N GLY A 48 -17.15 -25.25 5.11
CA GLY A 48 -16.71 -25.71 6.42
C GLY A 48 -15.83 -26.96 6.40
N TYR A 49 -15.43 -27.45 5.21
CA TYR A 49 -14.58 -28.63 5.08
C TYR A 49 -13.77 -28.65 3.79
N GLN A 50 -12.70 -29.43 3.80
CA GLN A 50 -11.93 -29.80 2.61
C GLN A 50 -12.02 -31.30 2.36
N GLN A 51 -12.02 -31.69 1.09
CA GLN A 51 -12.00 -33.09 0.67
C GLN A 51 -10.54 -33.57 0.64
N ALA A 52 -10.13 -34.42 1.59
CA ALA A 52 -8.76 -34.91 1.68
C ALA A 52 -8.53 -36.16 0.79
N THR A 53 -9.54 -37.03 0.74
CA THR A 53 -9.61 -38.20 -0.16
C THR A 53 -11.05 -38.30 -0.68
N ARG A 54 -11.39 -39.25 -1.56
CA ARG A 54 -12.77 -39.41 -2.05
C ARG A 54 -13.80 -39.58 -0.93
N ASP A 55 -13.43 -40.26 0.15
CA ASP A 55 -14.34 -40.66 1.23
C ASP A 55 -14.02 -39.94 2.56
N THR A 56 -12.95 -39.15 2.62
CA THR A 56 -12.53 -38.42 3.83
C THR A 56 -12.70 -36.91 3.64
N ARG A 57 -13.55 -36.32 4.48
CA ARG A 57 -13.69 -34.87 4.63
C ARG A 57 -13.02 -34.43 5.93
N VAL A 58 -12.33 -33.29 5.88
CA VAL A 58 -11.64 -32.70 7.04
C VAL A 58 -12.27 -31.35 7.31
N PRO A 59 -12.75 -31.08 8.54
CA PRO A 59 -13.33 -29.78 8.88
C PRO A 59 -12.30 -28.66 8.68
N VAL A 60 -12.77 -27.52 8.20
CA VAL A 60 -11.94 -26.33 7.94
C VAL A 60 -12.49 -25.18 8.77
N VAL A 61 -11.68 -24.71 9.70
CA VAL A 61 -11.92 -23.46 10.43
C VAL A 61 -11.02 -22.39 9.83
N ALA A 62 -11.61 -21.28 9.39
CA ALA A 62 -10.85 -20.16 8.86
C ALA A 62 -10.15 -19.38 9.98
N PRO A 63 -8.86 -19.04 9.82
CA PRO A 63 -8.20 -18.07 10.69
C PRO A 63 -8.96 -16.74 10.70
N ALA A 64 -8.94 -16.03 11.83
CA ALA A 64 -9.66 -14.76 12.04
C ALA A 64 -9.45 -13.75 10.91
N ASP A 65 -8.19 -13.47 10.57
CA ASP A 65 -7.79 -12.59 9.45
C ASP A 65 -8.34 -13.02 8.09
N THR A 66 -8.32 -14.32 7.80
CA THR A 66 -8.88 -14.80 6.53
C THR A 66 -10.39 -14.65 6.50
N LEU A 67 -11.08 -14.96 7.60
CA LEU A 67 -12.52 -14.80 7.70
C LEU A 67 -12.94 -13.33 7.63
N ALA A 68 -12.21 -12.42 8.29
CA ALA A 68 -12.42 -10.99 8.23
C ALA A 68 -12.28 -10.44 6.79
N ARG A 69 -11.26 -10.89 6.04
CA ARG A 69 -11.12 -10.54 4.61
C ARG A 69 -12.30 -11.03 3.77
N MET A 70 -12.77 -12.25 4.00
CA MET A 70 -13.96 -12.81 3.31
C MET A 70 -15.22 -12.00 3.65
N ALA A 71 -15.42 -11.68 4.92
CA ALA A 71 -16.52 -10.87 5.44
C ALA A 71 -16.55 -9.48 4.80
N ARG A 72 -15.39 -8.82 4.77
CA ARG A 72 -15.21 -7.53 4.10
C ARG A 72 -15.56 -7.60 2.62
N ALA A 73 -15.15 -8.66 1.92
CA ALA A 73 -15.39 -8.83 0.49
C ALA A 73 -16.89 -8.92 0.17
N VAL A 74 -17.70 -9.53 1.04
CA VAL A 74 -19.16 -9.65 0.87
C VAL A 74 -19.95 -8.55 1.57
N GLY A 75 -19.28 -7.57 2.20
CA GLY A 75 -19.92 -6.44 2.86
C GLY A 75 -20.57 -6.77 4.21
N ALA A 76 -20.11 -7.80 4.91
CA ALA A 76 -20.55 -8.09 6.26
C ALA A 76 -20.05 -7.04 7.26
N THR A 77 -20.79 -6.83 8.36
CA THR A 77 -20.38 -5.97 9.48
C THR A 77 -19.72 -6.78 10.61
N PRO A 78 -18.91 -6.15 11.48
CA PRO A 78 -18.36 -6.81 12.66
C PRO A 78 -19.44 -7.46 13.55
N ASP A 79 -20.57 -6.79 13.75
CA ASP A 79 -21.66 -7.31 14.58
C ASP A 79 -22.32 -8.56 13.98
N GLN A 80 -22.40 -8.65 12.65
CA GLN A 80 -22.87 -9.87 11.99
C GLN A 80 -21.91 -11.04 12.26
N LEU A 81 -20.60 -10.82 12.25
CA LEU A 81 -19.62 -11.86 12.61
C LEU A 81 -19.73 -12.25 14.10
N ARG A 82 -19.87 -11.29 15.01
CA ARG A 82 -20.09 -11.57 16.45
C ARG A 82 -21.34 -12.44 16.66
N SER A 83 -22.41 -12.19 15.92
CA SER A 83 -23.64 -13.00 15.99
C SER A 83 -23.44 -14.47 15.58
N THR A 84 -22.37 -14.76 14.83
CA THR A 84 -21.98 -16.14 14.45
C THR A 84 -21.02 -16.80 15.45
N GLY A 85 -20.65 -16.11 16.54
CA GLY A 85 -19.70 -16.59 17.56
C GLY A 85 -18.23 -16.44 17.14
N ARG A 86 -17.93 -15.54 16.21
CA ARG A 86 -16.58 -15.27 15.69
C ARG A 86 -16.10 -13.87 16.04
N ASP A 87 -16.01 -13.59 17.34
CA ASP A 87 -15.52 -12.31 17.88
C ASP A 87 -14.09 -11.99 17.41
N ASP A 88 -13.25 -13.02 17.30
CA ASP A 88 -11.87 -12.93 16.80
C ASP A 88 -11.80 -12.31 15.38
N ALA A 89 -12.67 -12.76 14.48
CA ALA A 89 -12.76 -12.25 13.12
C ALA A 89 -13.47 -10.88 13.05
N ALA A 90 -14.40 -10.62 13.96
CA ALA A 90 -15.06 -9.32 14.04
C ALA A 90 -14.09 -8.20 14.43
N ASP A 91 -13.23 -8.43 15.41
CA ASP A 91 -12.22 -7.46 15.85
C ASP A 91 -11.18 -7.19 14.76
N GLU A 92 -10.85 -8.20 13.96
CA GLU A 92 -9.97 -8.07 12.80
C GLU A 92 -10.63 -7.27 11.67
N LEU A 93 -11.92 -7.52 11.41
CA LEU A 93 -12.70 -6.74 10.44
C LEU A 93 -12.80 -5.27 10.86
N GLU A 94 -13.05 -4.99 12.14
CA GLU A 94 -13.11 -3.63 12.69
C GLU A 94 -11.78 -2.89 12.54
N ARG A 95 -10.65 -3.57 12.78
CA ARG A 95 -9.31 -3.04 12.50
C ARG A 95 -9.12 -2.71 11.00
N MET A 96 -9.54 -3.60 10.10
CA MET A 96 -9.46 -3.35 8.65
C MET A 96 -10.35 -2.19 8.20
N MET A 97 -11.54 -2.03 8.79
CA MET A 97 -12.47 -0.95 8.48
C MET A 97 -11.95 0.38 9.01
N THR A 98 -11.42 0.42 10.23
CA THR A 98 -10.83 1.64 10.83
C THR A 98 -9.66 2.17 9.99
N VAL A 99 -8.78 1.28 9.51
CA VAL A 99 -7.67 1.66 8.62
C VAL A 99 -8.21 2.20 7.29
N ARG A 100 -9.26 1.58 6.72
CA ARG A 100 -9.87 2.04 5.47
C ARG A 100 -10.61 3.36 5.64
N GLU A 101 -11.37 3.52 6.72
CA GLU A 101 -12.08 4.75 7.03
C GLU A 101 -11.09 5.87 7.29
N ALA A 102 -10.00 5.63 8.01
CA ALA A 102 -8.91 6.58 8.14
C ALA A 102 -8.31 6.95 6.76
N ALA A 103 -8.04 5.96 5.90
CA ALA A 103 -7.49 6.20 4.57
C ALA A 103 -8.48 6.91 3.61
N GLN A 104 -9.76 6.55 3.66
CA GLN A 104 -10.83 7.14 2.86
C GLN A 104 -11.15 8.55 3.34
N TYR A 105 -11.14 8.77 4.65
CA TYR A 105 -11.29 10.09 5.24
C TYR A 105 -10.12 11.02 4.88
N VAL A 106 -8.88 10.51 4.87
CA VAL A 106 -7.72 11.25 4.32
C VAL A 106 -7.90 11.54 2.83
N ARG A 107 -8.39 10.56 2.06
CA ARG A 107 -8.69 10.74 0.63
C ARG A 107 -9.80 11.77 0.38
N ASP A 108 -10.81 11.83 1.22
CA ASP A 108 -11.95 12.75 1.10
C ASP A 108 -11.63 14.14 1.68
N GLY A 109 -10.37 14.42 2.04
CA GLY A 109 -9.93 15.72 2.56
C GLY A 109 -10.36 15.98 4.01
N GLY A 110 -10.77 14.95 4.74
CA GLY A 110 -11.15 15.04 6.14
C GLY A 110 -9.94 15.32 7.05
N THR A 111 -10.06 16.33 7.92
CA THR A 111 -9.07 16.60 8.99
C THR A 111 -9.51 15.92 10.28
N LEU A 112 -8.74 14.91 10.73
CA LEU A 112 -9.11 14.14 11.92
C LEU A 112 -9.32 15.12 13.07
N ARG A 113 -10.53 15.15 13.63
CA ARG A 113 -10.79 15.75 14.94
C ARG A 113 -10.09 14.87 15.99
N THR A 114 -8.77 14.92 16.04
CA THR A 114 -8.01 14.46 17.19
C THR A 114 -8.13 15.55 18.25
N GLY A 115 -9.01 15.30 19.23
CA GLY A 115 -8.97 16.04 20.49
C GLY A 115 -7.58 15.87 21.08
N GLY A 116 -6.74 16.90 20.97
CA GLY A 116 -5.37 16.89 21.46
C GLY A 116 -4.32 17.54 20.55
N MET A 117 -4.63 17.93 19.31
CA MET A 117 -3.67 18.76 18.55
C MET A 117 -3.67 20.22 19.03
N PRO A 118 -2.49 20.87 19.17
CA PRO A 118 -2.42 22.29 19.47
C PRO A 118 -3.15 23.12 18.39
N GLU A 119 -3.95 24.09 18.82
CA GLU A 119 -4.70 24.98 17.94
C GLU A 119 -3.78 25.60 16.87
N GLY A 120 -4.06 25.31 15.60
CA GLY A 120 -3.38 25.95 14.45
C GLY A 120 -2.80 24.99 13.41
N LEU A 121 -2.43 23.76 13.80
CA LEU A 121 -1.74 22.84 12.87
C LEU A 121 -2.67 22.28 11.77
N GLY A 122 -3.89 21.87 12.14
CA GLY A 122 -4.84 21.26 11.19
C GLY A 122 -5.36 22.21 10.10
N LYS A 123 -5.45 23.52 10.37
CA LYS A 123 -5.90 24.53 9.39
C LYS A 123 -4.87 24.82 8.29
N ASN A 124 -3.58 24.60 8.58
CA ASN A 124 -2.52 24.78 7.60
C ASN A 124 -2.29 23.49 6.78
N LEU A 125 -2.44 22.31 7.40
CA LEU A 125 -2.38 21.04 6.68
C LEU A 125 -3.51 20.88 5.65
N ALA A 126 -4.74 21.31 5.97
CA ALA A 126 -5.86 21.28 5.01
C ALA A 126 -5.67 22.22 3.79
N LYS A 127 -4.76 23.19 3.85
CA LYS A 127 -4.40 24.05 2.72
C LYS A 127 -3.32 23.44 1.82
N LEU A 128 -2.60 22.43 2.31
CA LEU A 128 -1.54 21.73 1.57
C LEU A 128 -2.10 20.62 0.67
N PHE A 129 -3.38 20.24 0.85
CA PHE A 129 -4.09 19.31 -0.02
C PHE A 129 -5.23 20.07 -0.75
N PRO A 130 -5.02 20.57 -1.98
CA PRO A 130 -6.05 21.32 -2.69
C PRO A 130 -7.30 20.45 -2.91
N PRO A 131 -8.52 20.97 -2.65
CA PRO A 131 -9.76 20.19 -2.71
C PRO A 131 -10.17 19.73 -4.11
N GLU A 132 -9.48 20.20 -5.16
CA GLU A 132 -9.80 19.92 -6.56
C GLU A 132 -9.20 18.60 -7.10
N VAL A 133 -8.44 17.84 -6.30
CA VAL A 133 -7.71 16.62 -6.75
C VAL A 133 -8.41 15.31 -6.36
N ASN A 134 -9.63 15.35 -5.82
CA ASN A 134 -10.27 14.16 -5.24
C ASN A 134 -11.05 13.26 -6.19
N GLU A 135 -11.31 13.68 -7.43
CA GLU A 135 -11.74 12.77 -8.49
C GLU A 135 -10.57 12.55 -9.45
N PRO A 136 -9.98 11.34 -9.53
CA PRO A 136 -9.03 11.06 -10.59
C PRO A 136 -9.75 11.31 -11.92
N PRO A 137 -9.14 12.05 -12.87
CA PRO A 137 -9.75 12.27 -14.17
C PRO A 137 -10.12 10.91 -14.79
N ALA A 138 -11.14 10.90 -15.64
CA ALA A 138 -11.54 9.69 -16.35
C ALA A 138 -10.27 9.02 -16.95
N PRO A 139 -10.13 7.68 -16.89
CA PRO A 139 -8.85 7.00 -17.13
C PRO A 139 -8.21 7.24 -18.51
N ALA A 140 -8.90 7.91 -19.43
CA ALA A 140 -8.38 8.33 -20.73
C ALA A 140 -7.51 9.61 -20.68
N GLU A 141 -7.53 10.38 -19.59
CA GLU A 141 -6.85 11.68 -19.51
C GLU A 141 -5.76 11.74 -18.42
N TYR A 142 -5.59 10.70 -17.62
CA TYR A 142 -4.57 10.70 -16.58
C TYR A 142 -3.16 10.52 -17.17
N THR A 143 -2.35 11.56 -17.12
CA THR A 143 -1.02 11.58 -17.70
C THR A 143 0.07 11.37 -16.64
N ILE A 144 1.28 11.05 -17.11
CA ILE A 144 2.48 11.08 -16.24
C ILE A 144 2.72 12.46 -15.63
N SER A 145 2.30 13.55 -16.28
CA SER A 145 2.46 14.90 -15.76
C SER A 145 1.59 15.10 -14.52
N ASP A 146 0.36 14.57 -14.54
CA ASP A 146 -0.56 14.63 -13.41
C ASP A 146 -0.03 13.81 -12.23
N GLU A 147 0.50 12.61 -12.51
CA GLU A 147 1.13 11.76 -11.49
C GLU A 147 2.33 12.45 -10.84
N LYS A 148 3.22 13.07 -11.65
CA LYS A 148 4.37 13.84 -11.15
C LYS A 148 3.92 15.02 -10.30
N ALA A 149 2.86 15.73 -10.69
CA ALA A 149 2.34 16.87 -9.92
C ALA A 149 1.83 16.43 -8.54
N VAL A 150 1.13 15.29 -8.46
CA VAL A 150 0.68 14.73 -7.18
C VAL A 150 1.86 14.32 -6.30
N ILE A 151 2.86 13.66 -6.89
CA ILE A 151 4.06 13.23 -6.15
C ILE A 151 4.85 14.43 -5.63
N GLU A 152 5.11 15.43 -6.47
CA GLU A 152 5.81 16.66 -6.07
C GLU A 152 5.05 17.39 -4.98
N SER A 153 3.73 17.57 -5.12
CA SER A 153 2.91 18.24 -4.11
C SER A 153 2.94 17.51 -2.77
N GLY A 154 2.77 16.18 -2.78
CA GLY A 154 2.83 15.38 -1.56
C GLY A 154 4.21 15.43 -0.90
N TRP A 155 5.27 15.33 -1.69
CA TRP A 155 6.63 15.35 -1.17
C TRP A 155 7.04 16.73 -0.63
N SER A 156 6.71 17.82 -1.35
CA SER A 156 6.91 19.19 -0.90
C SER A 156 6.21 19.45 0.44
N THR A 157 5.00 18.93 0.61
CA THR A 157 4.25 19.05 1.88
C THR A 157 5.00 18.41 3.05
N ALA A 158 5.61 17.24 2.84
CA ALA A 158 6.41 16.58 3.88
C ALA A 158 7.70 17.35 4.19
N THR A 159 8.39 17.87 3.17
CA THR A 159 9.63 18.64 3.36
C THR A 159 9.37 19.99 4.02
N ASP A 160 8.28 20.67 3.68
CA ASP A 160 7.89 21.95 4.27
C ASP A 160 7.51 21.80 5.74
N LEU A 161 6.79 20.72 6.09
CA LEU A 161 6.50 20.38 7.49
C LEU A 161 7.79 20.18 8.28
N ALA A 162 8.71 19.37 7.75
CA ALA A 162 9.97 19.08 8.42
C ALA A 162 10.80 20.36 8.59
N ALA A 163 10.91 21.20 7.55
CA ALA A 163 11.61 22.47 7.61
C ALA A 163 10.99 23.43 8.64
N ALA A 164 9.66 23.51 8.72
CA ALA A 164 8.96 24.36 9.69
C ALA A 164 9.22 23.92 11.14
N VAL A 165 9.33 22.60 11.39
CA VAL A 165 9.60 22.03 12.71
C VAL A 165 11.07 22.22 13.10
N LEU A 166 11.99 21.97 12.16
CA LEU A 166 13.43 22.16 12.36
C LEU A 166 13.83 23.63 12.48
N GLY A 167 13.02 24.55 11.95
CA GLY A 167 13.21 25.99 12.09
C GLY A 167 12.79 26.56 13.44
N GLN A 168 12.14 25.77 14.31
CA GLN A 168 11.85 26.19 15.68
C GLN A 168 13.13 26.16 16.51
N SER A 169 13.31 27.14 17.41
CA SER A 169 14.52 27.20 18.26
C SER A 169 14.64 26.00 19.20
N GLU A 170 13.50 25.51 19.70
CA GLU A 170 13.41 24.38 20.65
C GLU A 170 12.11 23.58 20.38
N PRO A 171 12.05 22.78 19.30
CA PRO A 171 10.87 21.96 19.02
C PRO A 171 10.72 20.89 20.12
N SER A 172 9.49 20.69 20.61
CA SER A 172 9.23 19.65 21.61
C SER A 172 9.49 18.25 21.03
N GLU A 173 9.86 17.30 21.89
CA GLU A 173 10.07 15.90 21.49
C GLU A 173 8.80 15.29 20.86
N GLU A 174 7.63 15.63 21.40
CA GLU A 174 6.32 15.24 20.86
C GLU A 174 6.11 15.77 19.45
N LEU A 175 6.46 17.04 19.18
CA LEU A 175 6.34 17.64 17.86
C LEU A 175 7.29 16.97 16.86
N LEU A 176 8.54 16.71 17.27
CA LEU A 176 9.51 15.97 16.45
C LEU A 176 9.01 14.56 16.14
N ALA A 177 8.46 13.84 17.14
CA ALA A 177 7.90 12.50 16.96
C ALA A 177 6.70 12.48 16.01
N ALA A 178 5.76 13.42 16.18
CA ALA A 178 4.61 13.58 15.29
C ALA A 178 5.06 13.90 13.86
N SER A 179 6.06 14.76 13.70
CA SER A 179 6.60 15.15 12.39
C SER A 179 7.27 13.98 11.68
N ARG A 180 8.09 13.19 12.39
CA ARG A 180 8.67 11.94 11.86
C ARG A 180 7.58 10.99 11.36
N ARG A 181 6.49 10.87 12.13
CA ARG A 181 5.36 10.00 11.75
C ARG A 181 4.68 10.48 10.47
N VAL A 182 4.41 11.79 10.36
CA VAL A 182 3.78 12.34 9.16
C VAL A 182 4.67 12.21 7.93
N VAL A 183 5.98 12.49 8.05
CA VAL A 183 6.94 12.29 6.95
C VAL A 183 6.99 10.80 6.54
N PHE A 184 6.93 9.87 7.50
CA PHE A 184 6.81 8.43 7.21
C PHE A 184 5.61 8.15 6.32
N ASP A 185 4.43 8.53 6.79
CA ASP A 185 3.16 8.12 6.22
C ASP A 185 3.00 8.72 4.81
N ILE A 186 3.41 9.98 4.61
CA ILE A 186 3.43 10.60 3.28
C ILE A 186 4.41 9.87 2.36
N SER A 187 5.65 9.62 2.79
CA SER A 187 6.64 8.93 1.96
C SER A 187 6.19 7.54 1.55
N ALA A 188 5.61 6.77 2.48
CA ALA A 188 5.13 5.42 2.23
C ALA A 188 3.96 5.43 1.24
N TYR A 189 3.02 6.37 1.39
CA TYR A 189 1.93 6.55 0.46
C TYR A 189 2.43 6.87 -0.97
N LEU A 190 3.39 7.80 -1.10
CA LEU A 190 3.95 8.17 -2.41
C LEU A 190 4.70 7.01 -3.07
N ILE A 191 5.47 6.24 -2.29
CA ILE A 191 6.16 5.04 -2.79
C ILE A 191 5.16 4.02 -3.33
N ILE A 192 4.13 3.68 -2.54
CA ILE A 192 3.08 2.73 -2.98
C ILE A 192 2.39 3.25 -4.23
N ARG A 193 2.04 4.55 -4.26
CA ARG A 193 1.40 5.19 -5.41
C ARG A 193 2.25 5.09 -6.67
N ILE A 194 3.55 5.36 -6.59
CA ILE A 194 4.47 5.23 -7.73
C ILE A 194 4.51 3.79 -8.22
N LEU A 195 4.66 2.81 -7.30
CA LEU A 195 4.75 1.39 -7.63
C LEU A 195 3.46 0.83 -8.24
N GLU A 196 2.29 1.30 -7.79
CA GLU A 196 1.00 0.91 -8.34
C GLU A 196 0.65 1.65 -9.64
N SER A 197 1.35 2.75 -9.96
CA SER A 197 1.09 3.54 -11.16
C SER A 197 1.46 2.77 -12.44
N GLY A 198 0.75 3.05 -13.53
CA GLY A 198 1.15 2.61 -14.87
C GLY A 198 2.44 3.28 -15.38
N PHE A 199 3.00 4.22 -14.61
CA PHE A 199 4.17 5.03 -14.95
C PHE A 199 5.40 4.72 -14.08
N ALA A 200 5.39 3.61 -13.32
CA ALA A 200 6.46 3.29 -12.38
C ALA A 200 7.88 3.38 -12.99
N PRO A 201 8.15 2.87 -14.22
CA PRO A 201 9.48 2.99 -14.84
C PRO A 201 9.91 4.45 -15.06
N GLN A 202 8.98 5.33 -15.41
CA GLN A 202 9.27 6.74 -15.68
C GLN A 202 9.36 7.59 -14.40
N LEU A 203 9.06 7.00 -13.25
CA LEU A 203 9.07 7.62 -11.92
C LEU A 203 10.17 7.02 -11.00
N GLU A 204 11.11 6.26 -11.55
CA GLU A 204 12.23 5.69 -10.78
C GLU A 204 13.08 6.77 -10.09
N SER A 205 13.39 7.86 -10.79
CA SER A 205 14.14 8.99 -10.20
C SER A 205 13.40 9.65 -9.03
N TRP A 206 12.06 9.59 -9.05
CA TRP A 206 11.23 10.07 -7.95
C TRP A 206 11.32 9.16 -6.73
N LEU A 207 11.30 7.83 -6.92
CA LEU A 207 11.52 6.88 -5.83
C LEU A 207 12.89 7.11 -5.17
N ALA A 208 13.95 7.18 -5.97
CA ALA A 208 15.30 7.41 -5.46
C ALA A 208 15.40 8.73 -4.67
N ARG A 209 14.80 9.82 -5.19
CA ARG A 209 14.71 11.11 -4.49
C ARG A 209 13.99 10.99 -3.15
N ILE A 210 12.80 10.39 -3.13
CA ILE A 210 11.99 10.24 -1.90
C ILE A 210 12.75 9.42 -0.86
N TYR A 211 13.40 8.32 -1.23
CA TYR A 211 14.20 7.52 -0.30
C TYR A 211 15.37 8.31 0.30
N SER A 212 16.17 8.95 -0.55
CA SER A 212 17.35 9.72 -0.11
C SER A 212 16.97 10.91 0.77
N GLU A 213 15.98 11.70 0.35
CA GLU A 213 15.57 12.89 1.10
C GLU A 213 14.83 12.51 2.38
N ARG A 214 14.01 11.45 2.38
CA ARG A 214 13.37 10.93 3.60
C ARG A 214 14.42 10.59 4.65
N GLU A 215 15.47 9.87 4.27
CA GLU A 215 16.52 9.51 5.23
C GLU A 215 17.18 10.75 5.87
N LYS A 216 17.49 11.76 5.06
CA LYS A 216 18.05 13.03 5.54
C LYS A 216 17.11 13.70 6.53
N LEU A 217 15.82 13.81 6.20
CA LEU A 217 14.81 14.40 7.08
C LEU A 217 14.66 13.61 8.37
N TYR A 218 14.72 12.28 8.32
CA TYR A 218 14.65 11.43 9.51
C TYR A 218 15.83 11.65 10.44
N ARG A 219 17.05 11.72 9.90
CA ARG A 219 18.25 12.02 10.68
C ARG A 219 18.16 13.40 11.32
N GLN A 220 17.66 14.40 10.60
CA GLN A 220 17.48 15.76 11.13
C GLN A 220 16.39 15.85 12.21
N LEU A 221 15.25 15.18 12.00
CA LEU A 221 14.14 15.16 12.95
C LEU A 221 14.40 14.27 14.17
N SER A 222 15.46 13.45 14.16
CA SER A 222 15.85 12.62 15.30
C SER A 222 16.94 13.32 16.10
N THR A 223 16.72 13.49 17.41
CA THR A 223 17.72 14.08 18.32
C THR A 223 18.90 13.15 18.63
N GLY A 224 19.01 12.02 17.93
CA GLY A 224 20.03 10.98 18.06
C GLY A 224 19.99 9.99 16.88
N GLU A 225 20.96 9.08 16.80
CA GLU A 225 21.07 8.11 15.70
C GLU A 225 19.74 7.35 15.47
N PRO A 226 19.23 7.28 14.23
CA PRO A 226 18.06 6.48 13.92
C PRO A 226 18.35 4.99 14.22
N ASN A 227 17.70 4.43 15.25
CA ASN A 227 17.76 3.00 15.54
C ASN A 227 16.69 2.24 14.74
N PHE A 228 16.87 2.18 13.42
CA PHE A 228 16.10 1.31 12.54
C PHE A 228 17.08 0.35 11.84
N PRO A 229 17.34 -0.83 12.41
CA PRO A 229 18.34 -1.77 11.87
C PRO A 229 18.10 -2.11 10.39
N TRP A 230 16.83 -2.27 9.99
CA TRP A 230 16.45 -2.55 8.61
C TRP A 230 16.71 -1.39 7.64
N ALA A 231 16.70 -0.14 8.14
CA ALA A 231 16.92 1.04 7.31
C ALA A 231 18.40 1.21 6.95
N LYS A 232 19.33 0.83 7.84
CA LYS A 232 20.77 0.92 7.54
C LYS A 232 21.17 -0.03 6.39
N GLU A 233 20.58 -1.23 6.34
CA GLU A 233 20.84 -2.22 5.28
C GLU A 233 20.05 -1.94 4.00
N ALA A 234 18.76 -1.57 4.10
CA ALA A 234 17.92 -1.31 2.93
C ALA A 234 18.26 -0.01 2.17
N PHE A 235 19.03 0.91 2.77
CA PHE A 235 19.28 2.25 2.20
C PHE A 235 20.76 2.61 2.03
N ALA A 236 21.69 1.65 2.16
CA ALA A 236 23.12 1.89 1.91
C ALA A 236 23.40 2.39 0.47
N ASP A 237 22.56 1.98 -0.49
CA ASP A 237 22.47 2.56 -1.83
C ASP A 237 21.00 2.74 -2.21
N ALA A 238 20.45 3.94 -1.95
CA ALA A 238 19.04 4.25 -2.19
C ALA A 238 18.65 4.16 -3.68
N THR A 239 19.61 4.29 -4.60
CA THR A 239 19.35 4.17 -6.04
C THR A 239 19.26 2.70 -6.42
N GLU A 240 20.23 1.88 -6.01
CA GLU A 240 20.22 0.43 -6.24
C GLU A 240 18.99 -0.22 -5.60
N ALA A 241 18.63 0.17 -4.37
CA ALA A 241 17.44 -0.31 -3.68
C ALA A 241 16.14 0.06 -4.42
N ALA A 242 16.04 1.29 -4.96
CA ALA A 242 14.89 1.70 -5.75
C ALA A 242 14.79 0.89 -7.06
N SER A 243 15.91 0.70 -7.76
CA SER A 243 15.97 -0.12 -8.98
C SER A 243 15.67 -1.60 -8.71
N GLU A 244 16.10 -2.14 -7.57
CA GLU A 244 15.83 -3.53 -7.18
C GLU A 244 14.36 -3.76 -6.86
N VAL A 245 13.71 -2.84 -6.13
CA VAL A 245 12.26 -2.89 -5.89
C VAL A 245 11.48 -2.82 -7.20
N VAL A 246 11.85 -1.93 -8.13
CA VAL A 246 11.22 -1.85 -9.46
C VAL A 246 11.41 -3.16 -10.24
N ARG A 247 12.60 -3.77 -10.16
CA ARG A 247 12.92 -5.04 -10.83
C ARG A 247 12.14 -6.22 -10.24
N GLU A 248 12.11 -6.35 -8.92
CA GLU A 248 11.37 -7.39 -8.21
C GLU A 248 9.86 -7.29 -8.48
N TRP A 249 9.31 -6.08 -8.45
CA TRP A 249 7.90 -5.84 -8.81
C TRP A 249 7.61 -6.11 -10.29
N GLY A 250 8.54 -5.79 -11.19
CA GLY A 250 8.47 -6.14 -12.61
C GLY A 250 8.39 -7.66 -12.84
N HIS A 251 9.02 -8.47 -11.97
CA HIS A 251 8.94 -9.93 -12.02
C HIS A 251 7.66 -10.51 -11.42
N ILE A 252 7.02 -9.81 -10.45
CA ILE A 252 5.86 -10.32 -9.70
C ILE A 252 4.52 -10.06 -10.42
N GLY A 253 4.42 -9.13 -11.39
CA GLY A 253 3.12 -8.81 -11.98
C GLY A 253 3.10 -8.14 -13.35
N ARG A 254 3.06 -8.94 -14.43
CA ARG A 254 2.03 -8.90 -15.50
C ARG A 254 2.46 -9.83 -16.66
N GLY A 255 1.76 -10.97 -16.81
CA GLY A 255 1.74 -11.67 -18.09
C GLY A 255 1.11 -10.78 -19.18
N PRO A 256 1.42 -10.99 -20.47
CA PRO A 256 1.14 -10.06 -21.58
C PRO A 256 -0.34 -9.82 -21.93
N GLU A 257 -1.29 -10.18 -21.08
CA GLU A 257 -2.72 -10.21 -21.44
C GLU A 257 -3.47 -8.88 -21.24
N HIS A 258 -2.83 -7.84 -20.70
CA HIS A 258 -3.46 -6.54 -20.42
C HIS A 258 -2.70 -5.30 -20.92
N ALA A 259 -1.84 -5.45 -21.94
CA ALA A 259 -1.36 -4.28 -22.67
C ALA A 259 -2.47 -3.75 -23.61
N PRO A 260 -2.74 -2.43 -23.66
CA PRO A 260 -3.58 -1.86 -24.72
C PRO A 260 -2.98 -2.21 -26.08
N HIS A 261 -3.83 -2.52 -27.06
CA HIS A 261 -3.48 -3.02 -28.38
C HIS A 261 -2.42 -2.17 -29.10
N SER A 262 -1.15 -2.50 -28.89
CA SER A 262 0.01 -2.23 -29.73
C SER A 262 1.12 -3.17 -29.23
N ALA A 263 1.53 -4.13 -30.05
CA ALA A 263 2.57 -5.08 -29.69
C ALA A 263 3.90 -4.34 -29.45
N PRO A 264 4.68 -4.67 -28.41
CA PRO A 264 6.01 -4.10 -28.25
C PRO A 264 6.94 -4.68 -29.32
N ASP A 265 7.64 -3.76 -29.98
CA ASP A 265 8.75 -4.05 -30.87
C ASP A 265 9.86 -4.79 -30.09
N GLN A 266 10.10 -6.05 -30.47
CA GLN A 266 11.14 -6.91 -29.85
C GLN A 266 12.57 -6.49 -30.23
N SER A 267 12.74 -5.42 -31.00
CA SER A 267 14.06 -4.87 -31.35
C SER A 267 14.51 -3.71 -30.47
N ASN A 268 13.81 -3.40 -29.37
CA ASN A 268 14.17 -2.28 -28.49
C ASN A 268 15.57 -2.49 -27.84
N PRO A 269 16.61 -1.72 -28.23
CA PRO A 269 18.00 -1.90 -27.78
C PRO A 269 18.23 -1.52 -26.31
N TRP A 270 17.20 -1.02 -25.62
CA TRP A 270 17.30 -0.37 -24.32
C TRP A 270 17.67 -1.33 -23.17
N TRP A 271 17.47 -2.64 -23.34
CA TRP A 271 17.85 -3.64 -22.33
C TRP A 271 19.36 -3.87 -22.23
N ASP A 272 20.11 -3.67 -23.32
CA ASP A 272 21.57 -3.84 -23.34
C ASP A 272 22.35 -2.61 -22.81
N ASP A 273 21.67 -1.47 -22.65
CA ASP A 273 22.28 -0.18 -22.25
C ASP A 273 22.26 0.06 -20.73
N LEU A 274 21.35 -0.60 -20.01
CA LEU A 274 21.25 -0.54 -18.54
C LEU A 274 22.51 -1.06 -17.82
N GLY A 275 23.25 -1.98 -18.46
CA GLY A 275 24.54 -2.45 -17.95
C GLY A 275 25.69 -1.45 -18.11
N ARG A 276 25.58 -0.48 -19.03
CA ARG A 276 26.66 0.47 -19.35
C ARG A 276 26.57 1.78 -18.56
N TYR A 277 25.37 2.21 -18.17
CA TYR A 277 25.19 3.43 -17.38
C TYR A 277 25.65 3.29 -15.92
N SER A 278 25.57 2.09 -15.31
CA SER A 278 26.07 1.88 -13.95
C SER A 278 27.60 1.91 -13.85
N THR A 279 28.30 1.56 -14.93
CA THR A 279 29.76 1.56 -14.98
C THR A 279 30.32 2.97 -15.25
N ALA A 280 29.65 3.76 -16.08
CA ALA A 280 30.09 5.13 -16.42
C ALA A 280 30.01 6.10 -15.23
N ALA A 281 28.98 5.96 -14.37
CA ALA A 281 28.87 6.76 -13.15
C ALA A 281 29.98 6.45 -12.12
N ARG A 282 30.56 5.25 -12.18
CA ARG A 282 31.58 4.77 -11.24
C ARG A 282 33.01 5.17 -11.66
N GLU A 283 33.25 5.44 -12.95
CA GLU A 283 34.55 5.91 -13.45
C GLU A 283 34.74 7.43 -13.31
N GLU A 284 33.67 8.24 -13.34
CA GLU A 284 33.76 9.70 -13.15
C GLU A 284 34.06 10.12 -11.70
N ASP A 285 33.71 9.29 -10.72
CA ASP A 285 33.99 9.56 -9.30
C ASP A 285 35.41 9.14 -8.88
N TYR A 286 35.96 8.06 -9.45
CA TYR A 286 37.35 7.67 -9.21
C TYR A 286 38.37 8.61 -9.88
N ALA A 287 38.01 9.26 -10.99
CA ALA A 287 38.91 10.20 -11.67
C ALA A 287 39.09 11.54 -10.92
N LYS A 288 38.26 11.84 -9.92
CA LYS A 288 38.33 13.09 -9.14
C LYS A 288 39.10 12.97 -7.82
N GLU A 289 39.40 11.76 -7.35
CA GLU A 289 40.12 11.54 -6.08
C GLU A 289 41.66 11.49 -6.24
N ASP A 290 42.19 11.37 -7.46
CA ASP A 290 43.64 11.28 -7.72
C ASP A 290 44.32 12.64 -8.07
N GLU A 291 43.59 13.77 -8.04
CA GLU A 291 44.14 15.10 -8.36
C GLU A 291 44.29 16.08 -7.16
N THR A 292 44.32 15.59 -5.91
CA THR A 292 44.58 16.43 -4.72
C THR A 292 45.71 15.93 -3.83
#